data_AF-A0A2Z6M2R5-F1
#
_entry.id   AF-A0A2Z6M2R5-F1
#
_cell.length_a   1.000
_cell.length_b   1.000
_cell.length_c   1.000
_cell.angle_alpha   90.00
_cell.angle_beta   90.00
_cell.angle_gamma   90.00
#
_symmetry.space_group_name_H-M   'P 1'
#
loop_
_entity.id
_entity.type
_entity.pdbx_description
1 polymer ?
#
loop_
_entity_poly.entity_id
_entity_poly.type
_entity_poly.pdbx_seq_one_letter_code
_entity_poly.pdbx_strand_id
1 'polypeptide(L)'
;MDDKIDTAEKKVLVDIVKLSQRKGMKGQMGDWKEFLNSHDKKFGAGMSDPSKRSHEVLAAFLKTFSKDDDLKFFDNIMRHHSNQYTLERLKDRSHDSPEQSLVQVTLQNPRYPRDYSLPSIDEGWLVINLKKKGKGIRSTEMVAVDCEMVRCEDGTEALVKVCVVDHNLEIDNFRTFQVKLHKLVKPEKAIVDYKTEITGVSPEDLKTVTCSLADIQKSMKKLLSNGTILVGHSLHNDLRVLKLDYVRVIDTAYIFQPLDGSIHMRPSLNSLFRKKGAAHDCLDDACATMKLVLAKIKNGVDKPFPLTSVVQEPVSESEMAKLFIHRIPTTMNIEALHEIVPGDFTIERKPSRNDQGDKYSAFAIFKNQREAHDAYENLQGSQSKDSNGRLQKIVTCRLSTGMSVSVCVREMGFDDQHKKLPRKRDLPEDETVDVPENKKVKMDPEVEKGYLKEIEALNQQLKESLAEIDSLREQLRKVDPEILKDAHLKEIEALNQRLKESELEIESFREQTRKKDFELGNLHKMISSLHQQVARKTSKPRTKK
;
A
#
# COMPACT_ATOMS: atom_id res chain seq x y z
N MET A 1 -37.68 17.43 -3.03
CA MET A 1 -36.53 18.12 -2.39
C MET A 1 -37.03 18.95 -1.21
N ASP A 2 -38.17 19.62 -1.39
CA ASP A 2 -38.85 20.47 -0.42
C ASP A 2 -38.98 19.82 0.96
N ASP A 3 -39.48 18.59 1.06
CA ASP A 3 -39.55 17.86 2.34
C ASP A 3 -38.19 17.73 3.04
N LYS A 4 -37.11 17.54 2.28
CA LYS A 4 -35.75 17.47 2.84
C LYS A 4 -35.28 18.83 3.35
N ILE A 5 -35.65 19.91 2.66
CA ILE A 5 -35.34 21.28 3.09
C ILE A 5 -36.09 21.60 4.39
N ASP A 6 -37.37 21.26 4.46
CA ASP A 6 -38.22 21.52 5.63
C ASP A 6 -37.78 20.74 6.86
N THR A 7 -37.32 19.51 6.68
CA THR A 7 -36.88 18.63 7.78
C THR A 7 -35.41 18.79 8.15
N ALA A 8 -34.62 19.51 7.34
CA ALA A 8 -33.19 19.71 7.62
C ALA A 8 -32.96 20.62 8.83
N GLU A 9 -31.90 20.33 9.59
CA GLU A 9 -31.48 21.19 10.70
C GLU A 9 -31.10 22.59 10.17
N LYS A 10 -31.41 23.63 10.97
CA LYS A 10 -31.10 25.03 10.61
C LYS A 10 -29.64 25.22 10.19
N LYS A 11 -28.69 24.55 10.87
CA LYS A 11 -27.26 24.65 10.55
C LYS A 11 -26.97 24.19 9.11
N VAL A 12 -27.59 23.10 8.67
CA VAL A 12 -27.45 22.58 7.31
C VAL A 12 -27.98 23.59 6.30
N LEU A 13 -29.16 24.17 6.56
CA LEU A 13 -29.73 25.20 5.68
C LEU A 13 -28.83 26.45 5.60
N VAL A 14 -28.28 26.89 6.72
CA VAL A 14 -27.32 28.01 6.77
C VAL A 14 -26.11 27.72 5.88
N ASP A 15 -25.54 26.52 5.96
CA ASP A 15 -24.36 26.15 5.18
C ASP A 15 -24.69 26.06 3.69
N ILE A 16 -25.87 25.53 3.33
CA ILE A 16 -26.34 25.54 1.93
C ILE A 16 -26.44 26.98 1.43
N VAL A 17 -27.11 27.89 2.14
CA VAL A 17 -27.25 29.29 1.71
C VAL A 17 -25.88 29.97 1.56
N LYS A 18 -24.98 29.81 2.53
CA LYS A 18 -23.61 30.37 2.45
C LYS A 18 -22.83 29.83 1.24
N LEU A 19 -22.97 28.54 0.94
CA LEU A 19 -22.33 27.91 -0.22
C LEU A 19 -22.94 28.41 -1.53
N SER A 20 -24.26 28.53 -1.61
CA SER A 20 -24.96 29.12 -2.75
C SER A 20 -24.52 30.56 -3.02
N GLN A 21 -24.35 31.37 -1.97
CA GLN A 21 -23.82 32.72 -2.09
C GLN A 21 -22.39 32.75 -2.64
N ARG A 22 -21.51 31.88 -2.13
CA ARG A 22 -20.12 31.78 -2.63
C ARG A 22 -20.06 31.36 -4.10
N LYS A 23 -21.00 30.52 -4.54
CA LYS A 23 -21.13 30.11 -5.94
C LYS A 23 -21.89 31.11 -6.82
N GLY A 24 -22.38 32.21 -6.26
CA GLY A 24 -23.18 33.20 -7.02
C GLY A 24 -24.51 32.66 -7.54
N MET A 25 -25.07 31.63 -6.89
CA MET A 25 -26.28 30.96 -7.35
C MET A 25 -27.51 31.86 -7.16
N LYS A 26 -28.44 31.80 -8.12
CA LYS A 26 -29.69 32.57 -8.11
C LYS A 26 -30.89 31.65 -8.33
N GLY A 27 -31.88 31.77 -7.46
CA GLY A 27 -33.18 31.12 -7.61
C GLY A 27 -34.14 31.98 -8.43
N GLN A 28 -35.41 31.58 -8.48
CA GLN A 28 -36.47 32.33 -9.15
C GLN A 28 -36.69 33.74 -8.56
N MET A 29 -36.32 33.94 -7.29
CA MET A 29 -36.39 35.22 -6.58
C MET A 29 -35.04 35.94 -6.48
N GLY A 30 -34.08 35.58 -7.34
CA GLY A 30 -32.74 36.17 -7.37
C GLY A 30 -31.74 35.52 -6.43
N ASP A 31 -30.66 36.24 -6.13
CA ASP A 31 -29.70 35.86 -5.11
C ASP A 31 -30.26 36.08 -3.68
N TRP A 32 -29.48 35.68 -2.67
CA TRP A 32 -29.91 35.77 -1.28
C TRP A 32 -30.28 37.19 -0.83
N LYS A 33 -29.58 38.23 -1.29
CA LYS A 33 -29.87 39.60 -0.90
C LYS A 33 -31.10 40.13 -1.65
N GLU A 34 -31.22 39.81 -2.94
CA GLU A 34 -32.39 40.11 -3.77
C GLU A 34 -33.66 39.48 -3.16
N PHE A 35 -33.58 38.21 -2.76
CA PHE A 35 -34.65 37.50 -2.05
C PHE A 35 -34.99 38.16 -0.70
N LEU A 36 -34.00 38.48 0.13
CA LEU A 36 -34.27 39.08 1.44
C LEU A 36 -34.98 40.44 1.33
N ASN A 37 -34.63 41.25 0.34
CA ASN A 37 -35.28 42.55 0.11
C ASN A 37 -36.75 42.43 -0.26
N SER A 38 -37.14 41.39 -0.99
CA SER A 38 -38.54 41.16 -1.39
C SER A 38 -39.35 40.37 -0.36
N HIS A 39 -38.68 39.49 0.40
CA HIS A 39 -39.33 38.51 1.28
C HIS A 39 -39.34 38.88 2.76
N ASP A 40 -38.34 39.62 3.26
CA ASP A 40 -38.24 40.02 4.67
C ASP A 40 -38.27 41.54 4.82
N LYS A 41 -39.48 42.10 4.97
CA LYS A 41 -39.69 43.54 5.18
C LYS A 41 -39.14 44.07 6.52
N LYS A 42 -38.86 43.20 7.49
CA LYS A 42 -38.43 43.62 8.84
C LYS A 42 -36.94 43.94 8.88
N PHE A 43 -36.12 43.12 8.21
CA PHE A 43 -34.66 43.28 8.22
C PHE A 43 -34.04 43.45 6.82
N GLY A 44 -34.70 42.95 5.77
CA GLY A 44 -34.23 43.05 4.38
C GLY A 44 -32.79 42.56 4.18
N ALA A 45 -32.10 43.06 3.16
CA ALA A 45 -30.68 42.76 2.94
C ALA A 45 -29.73 43.35 4.00
N GLY A 46 -30.22 44.21 4.91
CA GLY A 46 -29.44 44.81 6.00
C GLY A 46 -28.88 43.80 6.99
N MET A 47 -29.50 42.61 7.11
CA MET A 47 -28.99 41.47 7.88
C MET A 47 -28.78 40.26 6.96
N SER A 48 -27.73 40.29 6.14
CA SER A 48 -27.54 39.24 5.12
C SER A 48 -26.89 37.95 5.63
N ASP A 49 -26.42 37.86 6.88
CA ASP A 49 -25.83 36.63 7.41
C ASP A 49 -26.90 35.53 7.56
N PRO A 50 -26.82 34.41 6.82
CA PRO A 50 -27.80 33.33 6.92
C PRO A 50 -27.92 32.75 8.34
N SER A 51 -26.84 32.79 9.14
CA SER A 51 -26.84 32.25 10.51
C SER A 51 -27.83 32.97 11.43
N LYS A 52 -28.12 34.24 11.13
CA LYS A 52 -29.03 35.11 11.88
C LYS A 52 -30.49 34.97 11.44
N ARG A 53 -30.80 34.18 10.41
CA ARG A 53 -32.17 34.01 9.89
C ARG A 53 -32.91 32.84 10.52
N SER A 54 -34.25 32.88 10.46
CA SER A 54 -35.06 31.74 10.90
C SER A 54 -34.93 30.58 9.91
N HIS A 55 -35.26 29.38 10.37
CA HIS A 55 -35.30 28.20 9.52
C HIS A 55 -36.25 28.40 8.33
N GLU A 56 -37.44 28.95 8.58
CA GLU A 56 -38.46 29.26 7.57
C GLU A 56 -37.95 30.15 6.44
N VAL A 57 -37.22 31.23 6.76
CA VAL A 57 -36.68 32.15 5.75
C VAL A 57 -35.60 31.47 4.90
N LEU A 58 -34.75 30.66 5.52
CA LEU A 58 -33.72 29.89 4.80
C LEU A 58 -34.37 28.85 3.88
N ALA A 59 -35.36 28.10 4.38
CA ALA A 59 -36.10 27.11 3.62
C ALA A 59 -36.84 27.74 2.44
N ALA A 60 -37.51 28.88 2.68
CA ALA A 60 -38.22 29.62 1.64
C ALA A 60 -37.28 30.05 0.50
N PHE A 61 -36.08 30.58 0.81
CA PHE A 61 -35.10 30.91 -0.22
C PHE A 61 -34.63 29.70 -1.01
N LEU A 62 -34.28 28.61 -0.34
CA LEU A 62 -33.77 27.41 -1.01
C LEU A 62 -34.83 26.76 -1.91
N LYS A 63 -36.11 26.88 -1.55
CA LYS A 63 -37.25 26.44 -2.39
C LYS A 63 -37.46 27.30 -3.63
N THR A 64 -36.80 28.45 -3.76
CA THR A 64 -36.86 29.25 -5.01
C THR A 64 -36.00 28.64 -6.13
N PHE A 65 -35.15 27.66 -5.83
CA PHE A 65 -34.35 26.95 -6.82
C PHE A 65 -35.13 25.77 -7.40
N SER A 66 -35.04 25.59 -8.72
CA SER A 66 -35.76 24.53 -9.44
C SER A 66 -34.90 23.76 -10.44
N LYS A 67 -33.67 24.22 -10.72
CA LYS A 67 -32.77 23.52 -11.65
C LYS A 67 -32.22 22.27 -10.99
N ASP A 68 -32.20 21.16 -11.73
CA ASP A 68 -31.73 19.87 -11.22
C ASP A 68 -30.32 19.93 -10.62
N ASP A 69 -29.42 20.70 -11.21
CA ASP A 69 -28.04 20.80 -10.71
C ASP A 69 -27.93 21.57 -9.39
N ASP A 70 -28.77 22.60 -9.19
CA ASP A 70 -28.88 23.31 -7.92
C ASP A 70 -29.41 22.36 -6.82
N LEU A 71 -30.45 21.59 -7.16
CA LEU A 71 -31.04 20.62 -6.23
C LEU A 71 -30.08 19.47 -5.89
N LYS A 72 -29.32 18.98 -6.87
CA LYS A 72 -28.25 17.99 -6.64
C LYS A 72 -27.17 18.56 -5.72
N PHE A 73 -26.78 19.82 -5.91
CA PHE A 73 -25.81 20.50 -5.06
C PHE A 73 -26.29 20.59 -3.61
N PHE A 74 -27.54 20.99 -3.39
CA PHE A 74 -28.13 21.04 -2.04
C PHE A 74 -28.20 19.66 -1.40
N ASP A 75 -28.65 18.65 -2.15
CA ASP A 75 -28.71 17.28 -1.66
C ASP A 75 -27.31 16.77 -1.28
N ASN A 76 -26.27 17.13 -2.05
CA ASN A 76 -24.89 16.75 -1.74
C ASN A 76 -24.40 17.35 -0.40
N ILE A 77 -24.71 18.61 -0.12
CA ILE A 77 -24.40 19.26 1.15
C ILE A 77 -25.15 18.59 2.31
N MET A 78 -26.45 18.30 2.13
CA MET A 78 -27.23 17.57 3.14
C MET A 78 -26.64 16.20 3.44
N ARG A 79 -26.21 15.47 2.40
CA ARG A 79 -25.53 14.17 2.55
C ARG A 79 -24.19 14.31 3.27
N HIS A 80 -23.40 15.34 2.98
CA HIS A 80 -22.14 15.62 3.68
C HIS A 80 -22.37 15.77 5.18
N HIS A 81 -23.34 16.59 5.60
CA HIS A 81 -23.71 16.73 7.02
C HIS A 81 -24.19 15.42 7.65
N SER A 82 -24.95 14.60 6.92
CA SER A 82 -25.36 13.28 7.40
C SER A 82 -24.17 12.34 7.60
N ASN A 83 -23.13 12.42 6.77
CA ASN A 83 -21.90 11.66 6.94
C ASN A 83 -21.12 12.11 8.19
N GLN A 84 -21.03 13.42 8.45
CA GLN A 84 -20.39 13.96 9.66
C GLN A 84 -21.05 13.41 10.94
N TYR A 85 -22.39 13.41 11.01
CA TYR A 85 -23.10 12.81 12.15
C TYR A 85 -22.84 11.29 12.28
N THR A 86 -22.81 10.59 11.15
CA THR A 86 -22.50 9.15 11.12
C THR A 86 -21.09 8.86 11.60
N LEU A 87 -20.13 9.69 11.20
CA LEU A 87 -18.72 9.60 11.59
C LEU A 87 -18.55 9.77 13.10
N GLU A 88 -19.23 10.75 13.72
CA GLU A 88 -19.21 10.90 15.18
C GLU A 88 -19.81 9.68 15.90
N ARG A 89 -20.86 9.07 15.35
CA ARG A 89 -21.42 7.83 15.90
C ARG A 89 -20.49 6.63 15.76
N LEU A 90 -19.76 6.52 14.64
CA LEU A 90 -18.80 5.43 14.42
C LEU A 90 -17.54 5.54 15.29
N LYS A 91 -17.25 6.72 15.86
CA LYS A 91 -16.16 6.93 16.81
C LYS A 91 -16.47 6.42 18.22
N ASP A 92 -17.73 6.13 18.54
CA ASP A 92 -18.14 5.58 19.83
C ASP A 92 -17.69 4.10 19.96
N ARG A 93 -17.12 3.73 21.12
CA ARG A 93 -16.58 2.38 21.44
C ARG A 93 -17.66 1.33 21.73
N SER A 94 -18.93 1.67 21.59
CA SER A 94 -20.07 0.84 21.97
C SER A 94 -20.39 -0.33 21.01
N HIS A 95 -19.55 -0.62 20.00
CA HIS A 95 -19.86 -1.60 18.95
C HIS A 95 -18.93 -2.83 18.99
N ASP A 96 -19.54 -4.02 18.99
CA ASP A 96 -18.97 -5.29 19.48
C ASP A 96 -18.14 -6.12 18.48
N SER A 97 -17.97 -5.69 17.22
CA SER A 97 -17.29 -6.51 16.19
C SER A 97 -15.83 -6.11 15.94
N PRO A 98 -14.91 -7.06 15.69
CA PRO A 98 -13.51 -6.76 15.35
C PRO A 98 -13.35 -5.81 14.14
N GLU A 99 -14.19 -5.94 13.13
CA GLU A 99 -14.18 -5.09 11.93
C GLU A 99 -14.53 -3.65 12.29
N GLN A 100 -15.55 -3.46 13.13
CA GLN A 100 -15.96 -2.13 13.58
C GLN A 100 -14.90 -1.49 14.49
N SER A 101 -14.20 -2.28 15.30
CA SER A 101 -13.03 -1.80 16.05
C SER A 101 -11.92 -1.29 15.13
N LEU A 102 -11.65 -1.96 14.00
CA LEU A 102 -10.66 -1.49 13.03
C LEU A 102 -11.08 -0.21 12.29
N VAL A 103 -12.39 -0.04 12.01
CA VAL A 103 -12.94 1.23 11.52
C VAL A 103 -12.65 2.33 12.54
N GLN A 104 -12.90 2.07 13.82
CA GLN A 104 -12.66 3.04 14.87
C GLN A 104 -11.19 3.42 15.01
N VAL A 105 -10.27 2.45 14.95
CA VAL A 105 -8.82 2.72 14.97
C VAL A 105 -8.43 3.65 13.81
N THR A 106 -9.01 3.43 12.62
CA THR A 106 -8.81 4.30 11.46
C THR A 106 -9.32 5.72 11.73
N LEU A 107 -10.56 5.87 12.22
CA LEU A 107 -11.19 7.16 12.50
C LEU A 107 -10.54 7.94 13.66
N GLN A 108 -9.97 7.24 14.64
CA GLN A 108 -9.28 7.83 15.79
C GLN A 108 -7.83 8.22 15.49
N ASN A 109 -7.30 7.83 14.33
CA ASN A 109 -5.94 8.21 13.95
C ASN A 109 -5.83 9.75 13.83
N PRO A 110 -4.83 10.41 14.47
CA PRO A 110 -4.68 11.87 14.43
C PRO A 110 -4.55 12.46 13.02
N ARG A 111 -4.14 11.65 12.03
CA ARG A 111 -4.04 12.08 10.63
C ARG A 111 -5.36 12.01 9.87
N TYR A 112 -6.32 11.22 10.32
CA TYR A 112 -7.57 10.98 9.62
C TYR A 112 -8.27 12.29 9.23
N PRO A 113 -8.48 13.27 10.14
CA PRO A 113 -9.19 14.50 9.80
C PRO A 113 -8.53 15.32 8.69
N ARG A 114 -7.19 15.25 8.58
CA ARG A 114 -6.43 15.98 7.56
C ARG A 114 -6.50 15.25 6.22
N ASP A 115 -6.25 13.95 6.22
CA ASP A 115 -6.06 13.21 4.98
C ASP A 115 -7.39 12.80 4.33
N TYR A 116 -8.43 12.59 5.14
CA TYR A 116 -9.82 12.38 4.71
C TYR A 116 -10.62 13.67 4.66
N SER A 117 -9.96 14.84 4.65
CA SER A 117 -10.61 16.11 4.29
C SER A 117 -10.85 16.15 2.78
N LEU A 118 -11.86 15.39 2.34
CA LEU A 118 -12.21 15.23 0.94
C LEU A 118 -13.10 16.40 0.48
N PRO A 119 -12.90 16.96 -0.73
CA PRO A 119 -13.71 18.07 -1.25
C PRO A 119 -15.07 17.58 -1.76
N SER A 120 -15.85 16.92 -0.90
CA SER A 120 -17.04 16.17 -1.31
C SER A 120 -18.24 17.02 -1.77
N ILE A 121 -18.14 18.34 -1.62
CA ILE A 121 -19.13 19.34 -2.08
C ILE A 121 -18.86 19.75 -3.54
N ASP A 122 -17.66 19.44 -4.07
CA ASP A 122 -17.26 19.80 -5.44
C ASP A 122 -17.98 18.95 -6.49
N GLU A 123 -17.95 19.41 -7.74
CA GLU A 123 -18.62 18.75 -8.84
C GLU A 123 -18.02 17.37 -9.16
N GLY A 124 -18.89 16.40 -9.47
CA GLY A 124 -18.52 15.01 -9.76
C GLY A 124 -18.22 14.16 -8.52
N TRP A 125 -18.30 14.72 -7.31
CA TRP A 125 -18.19 13.94 -6.08
C TRP A 125 -19.49 13.21 -5.73
N LEU A 126 -19.35 11.97 -5.28
CA LEU A 126 -20.45 11.16 -4.80
C LEU A 126 -20.31 10.90 -3.30
N VAL A 127 -21.19 11.52 -2.52
CA VAL A 127 -21.34 11.22 -1.09
C VAL A 127 -22.22 9.99 -0.90
N ILE A 128 -21.66 8.93 -0.32
CA ILE A 128 -22.36 7.68 -0.02
C ILE A 128 -22.68 7.66 1.48
N ASN A 129 -23.98 7.78 1.81
CA ASN A 129 -24.45 7.69 3.19
C ASN A 129 -24.83 6.25 3.57
N LEU A 130 -24.60 5.92 4.84
CA LEU A 130 -25.21 4.75 5.47
C LEU A 130 -26.71 5.00 5.64
N LYS A 131 -27.55 4.06 5.20
CA LYS A 131 -29.00 4.15 5.43
C LYS A 131 -29.26 4.11 6.94
N LYS A 132 -30.10 5.04 7.45
CA LYS A 132 -30.44 5.22 8.88
C LYS A 132 -31.04 3.99 9.60
N LYS A 133 -31.30 2.86 8.91
CA LYS A 133 -31.71 1.61 9.56
C LYS A 133 -30.47 0.97 10.19
N GLY A 134 -30.47 0.79 11.52
CA GLY A 134 -29.33 0.28 12.30
C GLY A 134 -28.66 -1.02 11.82
N LYS A 135 -29.26 -1.75 10.86
CA LYS A 135 -28.65 -2.89 10.18
C LYS A 135 -27.39 -2.53 9.37
N GLY A 136 -27.31 -1.36 8.74
CA GLY A 136 -26.17 -0.99 7.90
C GLY A 136 -24.90 -0.66 8.70
N ILE A 137 -25.05 0.02 9.84
CA ILE A 137 -23.93 0.36 10.75
C ILE A 137 -23.35 -0.90 11.43
N ARG A 138 -24.16 -1.95 11.58
CA ARG A 138 -23.77 -3.23 12.21
C ARG A 138 -23.25 -4.27 11.21
N SER A 139 -23.23 -3.97 9.91
CA SER A 139 -22.74 -4.93 8.91
C SER A 139 -21.25 -5.23 9.14
N THR A 140 -20.83 -6.47 9.05
CA THR A 140 -19.39 -6.84 9.10
C THR A 140 -18.83 -7.14 7.71
N GLU A 141 -19.63 -6.94 6.65
CA GLU A 141 -19.19 -7.13 5.28
C GLU A 141 -18.08 -6.14 4.94
N MET A 142 -17.01 -6.63 4.32
CA MET A 142 -15.88 -5.83 3.88
C MET A 142 -15.59 -6.01 2.39
N VAL A 143 -15.15 -4.95 1.73
CA VAL A 143 -14.54 -5.01 0.39
C VAL A 143 -13.24 -4.22 0.41
N ALA A 144 -12.19 -4.75 -0.20
CA ALA A 144 -10.93 -4.02 -0.38
C ALA A 144 -10.89 -3.39 -1.77
N VAL A 145 -10.38 -2.18 -1.85
CA VAL A 145 -10.19 -1.44 -3.11
C VAL A 145 -8.73 -1.00 -3.22
N ASP A 146 -8.23 -1.01 -4.44
CA ASP A 146 -7.00 -0.34 -4.82
C ASP A 146 -7.16 0.22 -6.23
N CYS A 147 -6.53 1.37 -6.47
CA CYS A 147 -6.58 2.09 -7.73
C CYS A 147 -5.17 2.36 -8.26
N GLU A 148 -5.02 2.30 -9.58
CA GLU A 148 -3.87 2.86 -10.28
C GLU A 148 -4.21 4.26 -10.78
N MET A 149 -3.29 5.21 -10.55
CA MET A 149 -3.49 6.62 -10.87
C MET A 149 -2.36 7.20 -11.72
N VAL A 150 -2.74 8.00 -12.72
CA VAL A 150 -1.83 8.72 -13.61
C VAL A 150 -1.85 10.21 -13.33
N ARG A 151 -0.85 10.95 -13.81
CA ARG A 151 -0.79 12.41 -13.69
C ARG A 151 -1.39 13.06 -14.93
N CYS A 152 -2.27 14.03 -14.72
CA CYS A 152 -2.88 14.85 -15.77
C CYS A 152 -2.07 16.14 -16.01
N GLU A 153 -2.31 16.78 -17.16
CA GLU A 153 -1.66 18.05 -17.55
C GLU A 153 -1.85 19.17 -16.53
N ASP A 154 -2.99 19.22 -15.87
CA ASP A 154 -3.30 20.22 -14.83
C ASP A 154 -2.67 19.92 -13.46
N GLY A 155 -1.82 18.89 -13.39
CA GLY A 155 -1.15 18.44 -12.18
C GLY A 155 -2.01 17.58 -11.25
N THR A 156 -3.29 17.33 -11.58
CA THR A 156 -4.15 16.42 -10.82
C THR A 156 -3.85 14.95 -11.13
N GLU A 157 -4.25 14.05 -10.23
CA GLU A 157 -4.21 12.60 -10.49
C GLU A 157 -5.57 12.11 -10.99
N ALA A 158 -5.56 11.14 -11.91
CA ALA A 158 -6.75 10.52 -12.45
C ALA A 158 -6.70 9.00 -12.37
N LEU A 159 -7.87 8.39 -12.15
CA LEU A 159 -8.06 6.94 -12.11
C LEU A 159 -7.90 6.33 -13.51
N VAL A 160 -7.05 5.30 -13.63
CA VAL A 160 -6.91 4.51 -14.87
C VAL A 160 -7.21 3.03 -14.70
N LYS A 161 -7.09 2.49 -13.48
CA LYS A 161 -7.45 1.10 -13.18
C LYS A 161 -7.98 1.03 -11.76
N VAL A 162 -9.02 0.23 -11.54
CA VAL A 162 -9.56 -0.04 -10.20
C VAL A 162 -9.78 -1.54 -10.04
N CYS A 163 -9.41 -2.06 -8.88
CA CYS A 163 -9.82 -3.39 -8.45
C CYS A 163 -10.57 -3.31 -7.12
N VAL A 164 -11.64 -4.09 -7.00
CA VAL A 164 -12.37 -4.31 -5.75
C VAL A 164 -12.53 -5.80 -5.56
N VAL A 165 -12.10 -6.29 -4.40
CA VAL A 165 -12.29 -7.68 -3.98
C VAL A 165 -13.13 -7.73 -2.73
N ASP A 166 -13.88 -8.81 -2.55
CA ASP A 166 -14.55 -9.05 -1.27
C ASP A 166 -13.63 -9.66 -0.23
N HIS A 167 -14.21 -9.95 0.93
CA HIS A 167 -13.54 -10.61 2.04
C HIS A 167 -13.55 -12.14 1.94
N ASN A 168 -14.07 -12.72 0.85
CA ASN A 168 -14.75 -14.01 0.96
C ASN A 168 -13.84 -15.18 1.37
N LEU A 169 -14.53 -16.13 1.99
CA LEU A 169 -14.06 -17.02 3.04
C LEU A 169 -13.26 -18.22 2.55
N GLU A 170 -12.59 -18.83 3.52
CA GLU A 170 -11.80 -20.05 3.40
C GLU A 170 -12.66 -21.21 2.87
N ILE A 171 -12.31 -21.73 1.70
CA ILE A 171 -12.86 -22.96 1.12
C ILE A 171 -11.70 -23.95 1.13
N ASP A 172 -11.85 -25.08 1.83
CA ASP A 172 -10.86 -26.16 1.89
C ASP A 172 -9.44 -25.71 2.27
N ASN A 173 -9.33 -24.86 3.30
CA ASN A 173 -8.08 -24.22 3.77
C ASN A 173 -7.39 -23.28 2.75
N PHE A 174 -8.02 -23.00 1.61
CA PHE A 174 -7.59 -21.99 0.65
C PHE A 174 -8.49 -20.75 0.73
N ARG A 175 -7.86 -19.59 0.95
CA ARG A 175 -8.55 -18.30 0.89
C ARG A 175 -8.41 -17.74 -0.53
N THR A 176 -9.56 -17.55 -1.18
CA THR A 176 -9.64 -16.87 -2.47
C THR A 176 -10.63 -15.71 -2.36
N PHE A 177 -10.25 -14.55 -2.89
CA PHE A 177 -11.13 -13.39 -2.90
C PHE A 177 -11.86 -13.31 -4.23
N GLN A 178 -13.15 -13.02 -4.19
CA GLN A 178 -13.90 -12.78 -5.42
C GLN A 178 -13.70 -11.33 -5.87
N VAL A 179 -13.26 -11.17 -7.12
CA VAL A 179 -13.19 -9.88 -7.78
C VAL A 179 -14.60 -9.36 -8.05
N LYS A 180 -14.97 -8.24 -7.41
CA LYS A 180 -16.27 -7.56 -7.58
C LYS A 180 -16.23 -6.48 -8.65
N LEU A 181 -15.07 -5.87 -8.84
CA LEU A 181 -14.83 -4.87 -9.87
C LEU A 181 -13.37 -4.96 -10.29
N HIS A 182 -13.09 -5.03 -11.59
CA HIS A 182 -11.72 -4.92 -12.11
C HIS A 182 -11.81 -4.31 -13.50
N LYS A 183 -11.47 -3.03 -13.61
CA LYS A 183 -11.71 -2.24 -14.83
C LYS A 183 -10.60 -1.22 -15.06
N LEU A 184 -10.21 -1.10 -16.34
CA LEU A 184 -9.56 0.10 -16.84
C LEU A 184 -10.60 1.21 -16.98
N VAL A 185 -10.17 2.45 -16.72
CA VAL A 185 -11.01 3.64 -16.70
C VAL A 185 -10.40 4.67 -17.63
N LYS A 186 -11.22 5.31 -18.46
CA LYS A 186 -10.81 6.41 -19.32
C LYS A 186 -10.82 7.71 -18.50
N PRO A 187 -9.67 8.38 -18.30
CA PRO A 187 -9.65 9.69 -17.66
C PRO A 187 -10.38 10.74 -18.51
N GLU A 188 -11.05 11.68 -17.84
CA GLU A 188 -11.70 12.82 -18.50
C GLU A 188 -10.68 13.87 -18.99
N LYS A 189 -9.52 13.94 -18.31
CA LYS A 189 -8.45 14.89 -18.60
C LYS A 189 -7.31 14.23 -19.36
N ALA A 190 -6.58 15.03 -20.12
CA ALA A 190 -5.37 14.59 -20.80
C ALA A 190 -4.28 14.16 -19.80
N ILE A 191 -3.65 13.03 -20.08
CA ILE A 191 -2.61 12.41 -19.26
C ILE A 191 -1.25 12.96 -19.72
N VAL A 192 -0.44 13.46 -18.77
CA VAL A 192 0.94 13.90 -19.04
C VAL A 192 1.96 12.83 -18.67
N ASP A 193 1.65 12.00 -17.66
CA ASP A 193 2.53 10.93 -17.21
C ASP A 193 1.70 9.73 -16.73
N TYR A 194 1.86 8.61 -17.44
CA TYR A 194 1.18 7.34 -17.19
C TYR A 194 1.77 6.57 -16.00
N LYS A 195 2.99 6.94 -15.57
CA LYS A 195 3.75 6.23 -14.54
C LYS A 195 3.76 4.72 -14.79
N THR A 196 3.93 4.28 -16.04
CA THR A 196 3.73 2.90 -16.47
C THR A 196 4.60 1.90 -15.69
N GLU A 197 5.78 2.32 -15.25
CA GLU A 197 6.66 1.54 -14.37
C GLU A 197 6.07 1.27 -12.97
N ILE A 198 5.10 2.10 -12.55
CA ILE A 198 4.33 1.95 -11.32
C ILE A 198 2.99 1.31 -11.64
N THR A 199 2.17 1.90 -12.51
CA THR A 199 0.77 1.50 -12.73
C THR A 199 0.60 0.26 -13.58
N GLY A 200 1.63 -0.12 -14.34
CA GLY A 200 1.54 -1.15 -15.38
C GLY A 200 0.62 -0.79 -16.55
N VAL A 201 0.14 0.47 -16.65
CA VAL A 201 -0.77 0.93 -17.70
C VAL A 201 -0.02 1.75 -18.73
N SER A 202 -0.16 1.37 -20.00
CA SER A 202 0.40 2.07 -21.16
C SER A 202 -0.66 2.96 -21.85
N PRO A 203 -0.23 3.93 -22.68
CA PRO A 203 -1.15 4.69 -23.54
C PRO A 203 -2.02 3.78 -24.42
N GLU A 204 -1.45 2.68 -24.93
CA GLU A 204 -2.12 1.69 -25.77
C GLU A 204 -3.29 1.02 -25.04
N ASP A 205 -3.13 0.68 -23.76
CA ASP A 205 -4.17 0.03 -22.96
C ASP A 205 -5.44 0.89 -22.82
N LEU A 206 -5.31 2.22 -22.88
CA LEU A 206 -6.41 3.15 -22.72
C LEU A 206 -7.10 3.56 -24.03
N LYS A 207 -6.55 3.22 -25.20
CA LYS A 207 -7.07 3.68 -26.51
C LYS A 207 -8.52 3.27 -26.76
N THR A 208 -8.90 2.07 -26.35
CA THR A 208 -10.24 1.50 -26.58
C THR A 208 -11.12 1.48 -25.33
N VAL A 209 -10.63 2.02 -24.20
CA VAL A 209 -11.37 2.01 -22.95
C VAL A 209 -12.49 3.04 -22.99
N THR A 210 -13.71 2.61 -22.68
CA THR A 210 -14.91 3.46 -22.65
C THR A 210 -15.49 3.65 -21.26
N CYS A 211 -15.06 2.84 -20.28
CA CYS A 211 -15.53 2.92 -18.90
C CYS A 211 -15.13 4.25 -18.28
N SER A 212 -16.11 5.00 -17.76
CA SER A 212 -15.92 6.30 -17.15
C SER A 212 -15.82 6.22 -15.63
N LEU A 213 -15.34 7.31 -15.00
CA LEU A 213 -15.39 7.45 -13.54
C LEU A 213 -16.83 7.30 -13.00
N ALA A 214 -17.83 7.83 -13.72
CA ALA A 214 -19.23 7.73 -13.33
C ALA A 214 -19.73 6.27 -13.28
N ASP A 215 -19.26 5.41 -14.20
CA ASP A 215 -19.58 3.98 -14.20
C ASP A 215 -18.99 3.26 -12.97
N ILE A 216 -17.75 3.62 -12.61
CA ILE A 216 -17.10 3.12 -11.41
C ILE A 216 -17.84 3.58 -10.15
N GLN A 217 -18.17 4.87 -10.05
CA GLN A 217 -18.94 5.42 -8.93
C GLN A 217 -20.30 4.74 -8.76
N LYS A 218 -21.02 4.46 -9.86
CA LYS A 218 -22.28 3.71 -9.84
C LYS A 218 -22.09 2.30 -9.28
N SER A 219 -21.01 1.63 -9.67
CA SER A 219 -20.66 0.28 -9.20
C SER A 219 -20.28 0.30 -7.70
N MET A 220 -19.43 1.24 -7.29
CA MET A 220 -19.04 1.45 -5.89
C MET A 220 -20.25 1.77 -5.00
N LYS A 221 -21.16 2.65 -5.46
CA LYS A 221 -22.39 2.96 -4.75
C LYS A 221 -23.23 1.71 -4.46
N LYS A 222 -23.32 0.79 -5.43
CA LYS A 222 -24.04 -0.48 -5.25
C LYS A 222 -23.36 -1.35 -4.19
N LEU A 223 -22.04 -1.52 -4.27
CA LEU A 223 -21.24 -2.32 -3.34
C LEU A 223 -21.30 -1.81 -1.90
N LEU A 224 -21.33 -0.49 -1.72
CA LEU A 224 -21.30 0.16 -0.40
C LEU A 224 -22.71 0.43 0.18
N SER A 225 -23.78 0.27 -0.61
CA SER A 225 -25.14 0.69 -0.24
C SER A 225 -25.72 0.02 1.02
N ASN A 226 -25.22 -1.15 1.39
CA ASN A 226 -25.68 -1.91 2.56
C ASN A 226 -24.83 -1.66 3.81
N GLY A 227 -23.92 -0.68 3.75
CA GLY A 227 -23.02 -0.35 4.83
C GLY A 227 -21.75 -1.17 4.86
N THR A 228 -21.39 -1.86 3.78
CA THR A 228 -20.12 -2.58 3.61
C THR A 228 -18.92 -1.69 3.98
N ILE A 229 -17.97 -2.21 4.76
CA ILE A 229 -16.75 -1.51 5.13
C ILE A 229 -15.79 -1.51 3.95
N LEU A 230 -15.23 -0.35 3.62
CA LEU A 230 -14.23 -0.23 2.57
C LEU A 230 -12.81 -0.34 3.17
N VAL A 231 -12.01 -1.24 2.64
CA VAL A 231 -10.64 -1.53 3.09
C VAL A 231 -9.64 -1.05 2.04
N GLY A 232 -8.49 -0.53 2.45
CA GLY A 232 -7.39 -0.19 1.54
C GLY A 232 -6.12 0.23 2.28
N HIS A 233 -5.14 0.77 1.56
CA HIS A 233 -3.87 1.26 2.12
C HIS A 233 -3.60 2.71 1.70
N SER A 234 -3.54 3.64 2.67
CA SER A 234 -3.61 5.07 2.36
C SER A 234 -4.85 5.41 1.51
N LEU A 235 -5.98 4.83 1.90
CA LEU A 235 -7.22 4.72 1.12
C LEU A 235 -7.86 6.08 0.75
N HIS A 236 -7.48 7.16 1.44
CA HIS A 236 -7.87 8.52 1.07
C HIS A 236 -7.40 8.93 -0.33
N ASN A 237 -6.31 8.36 -0.85
CA ASN A 237 -5.85 8.61 -2.21
C ASN A 237 -6.80 7.99 -3.24
N ASP A 238 -7.19 6.73 -3.04
CA ASP A 238 -8.18 6.04 -3.88
C ASP A 238 -9.52 6.78 -3.86
N LEU A 239 -10.02 7.14 -2.67
CA LEU A 239 -11.28 7.88 -2.53
C LEU A 239 -11.24 9.23 -3.25
N ARG A 240 -10.07 9.88 -3.34
CA ARG A 240 -9.92 11.16 -4.04
C ARG A 240 -10.03 11.00 -5.56
N VAL A 241 -9.37 10.01 -6.16
CA VAL A 241 -9.49 9.76 -7.61
C VAL A 241 -10.81 9.12 -8.00
N LEU A 242 -11.43 8.36 -7.09
CA LEU A 242 -12.79 7.86 -7.23
C LEU A 242 -13.85 8.97 -7.02
N LYS A 243 -13.45 10.13 -6.49
CA LYS A 243 -14.32 11.22 -6.03
C LYS A 243 -15.47 10.71 -5.14
N LEU A 244 -15.15 9.84 -4.18
CA LEU A 244 -16.11 9.24 -3.24
C LEU A 244 -15.91 9.77 -1.82
N ASP A 245 -17.00 10.17 -1.17
CA ASP A 245 -17.02 10.43 0.28
C ASP A 245 -17.78 9.31 0.97
N TYR A 246 -17.02 8.47 1.67
CA TYR A 246 -17.52 7.33 2.41
C TYR A 246 -16.79 7.20 3.76
N VAL A 247 -17.56 7.11 4.85
CA VAL A 247 -17.02 7.22 6.22
C VAL A 247 -16.66 5.88 6.87
N ARG A 248 -17.15 4.75 6.33
CA ARG A 248 -16.98 3.43 6.97
C ARG A 248 -15.78 2.71 6.35
N VAL A 249 -14.59 3.12 6.77
CA VAL A 249 -13.31 2.74 6.16
C VAL A 249 -12.36 2.08 7.14
N ILE A 250 -11.55 1.14 6.66
CA ILE A 250 -10.36 0.61 7.34
C ILE A 250 -9.15 0.96 6.49
N ASP A 251 -8.26 1.80 7.03
CA ASP A 251 -6.99 2.12 6.38
C ASP A 251 -5.86 1.31 7.01
N THR A 252 -5.32 0.35 6.25
CA THR A 252 -4.20 -0.50 6.70
C THR A 252 -2.96 0.30 7.06
N ALA A 253 -2.75 1.50 6.49
CA ALA A 253 -1.66 2.38 6.87
C ALA A 253 -1.84 3.00 8.28
N TYR A 254 -3.05 2.97 8.85
CA TYR A 254 -3.36 3.49 10.19
C TYR A 254 -3.45 2.41 11.25
N ILE A 255 -3.96 1.23 10.90
CA ILE A 255 -4.13 0.11 11.84
C ILE A 255 -2.84 -0.70 12.06
N PHE A 256 -1.87 -0.58 11.15
CA PHE A 256 -0.51 -1.12 11.32
C PHE A 256 0.45 0.03 11.56
N GLN A 257 0.81 0.27 12.83
CA GLN A 257 1.82 1.25 13.21
C GLN A 257 3.12 0.52 13.60
N PRO A 258 4.30 1.12 13.35
CA PRO A 258 5.56 0.54 13.79
C PRO A 258 5.61 0.39 15.32
N LEU A 259 6.34 -0.63 15.78
CA LEU A 259 6.49 -0.99 17.21
C LEU A 259 7.10 0.13 18.08
N ASP A 260 7.77 1.12 17.47
CA ASP A 260 8.37 2.24 18.18
C ASP A 260 7.36 3.32 18.61
N GLY A 261 6.07 3.13 18.28
CA GLY A 261 5.01 4.08 18.62
C GLY A 261 5.11 5.40 17.86
N SER A 262 5.96 5.48 16.82
CA SER A 262 6.09 6.65 15.98
C SER A 262 4.79 6.85 15.21
N ILE A 263 3.94 7.71 15.76
CA ILE A 263 2.75 8.19 15.08
C ILE A 263 3.10 8.91 13.78
N HIS A 264 4.37 9.08 13.40
CA HIS A 264 4.83 9.79 12.20
C HIS A 264 5.04 8.91 10.96
N MET A 265 5.11 7.60 11.12
CA MET A 265 5.48 6.69 10.05
C MET A 265 4.31 5.81 9.61
N ARG A 266 4.06 5.77 8.29
CA ARG A 266 3.18 4.79 7.66
C ARG A 266 4.04 3.68 7.08
N PRO A 267 3.81 2.40 7.44
CA PRO A 267 4.45 1.32 6.71
C PRO A 267 3.96 1.35 5.27
N SER A 268 4.84 1.07 4.31
CA SER A 268 4.44 0.88 2.92
C SER A 268 3.77 -0.49 2.75
N LEU A 269 2.84 -0.64 1.81
CA LEU A 269 2.28 -1.96 1.50
C LEU A 269 3.38 -2.95 1.07
N ASN A 270 4.43 -2.47 0.39
CA ASN A 270 5.62 -3.26 0.06
C ASN A 270 6.27 -3.86 1.30
N SER A 271 6.49 -3.07 2.35
CA SER A 271 7.05 -3.56 3.62
C SER A 271 6.11 -4.51 4.38
N LEU A 272 4.83 -4.59 4.01
CA LEU A 272 3.84 -5.46 4.67
C LEU A 272 3.59 -6.76 3.91
N PHE A 273 3.75 -6.78 2.58
CA PHE A 273 3.31 -7.92 1.78
C PHE A 273 3.98 -8.14 0.41
N ARG A 274 4.63 -7.13 -0.21
CA ARG A 274 5.10 -7.25 -1.61
C ARG A 274 6.62 -7.44 -1.74
N LYS A 275 7.03 -8.16 -2.78
CA LYS A 275 8.43 -8.23 -3.24
C LYS A 275 8.83 -6.94 -3.94
N LYS A 276 10.05 -6.46 -3.71
CA LYS A 276 10.54 -5.20 -4.31
C LYS A 276 10.76 -5.34 -5.83
N GLY A 277 10.35 -4.32 -6.58
CA GLY A 277 10.77 -4.11 -7.98
C GLY A 277 9.76 -4.50 -9.06
N ALA A 278 8.61 -5.09 -8.71
CA ALA A 278 7.52 -5.30 -9.67
C ALA A 278 6.64 -4.04 -9.80
N ALA A 279 6.04 -3.84 -10.98
CA ALA A 279 4.96 -2.88 -11.15
C ALA A 279 3.83 -3.16 -10.16
N HIS A 280 3.06 -2.13 -9.82
CA HIS A 280 1.87 -2.26 -9.01
C HIS A 280 0.78 -2.97 -9.80
N ASP A 281 0.06 -3.83 -9.09
CA ASP A 281 -1.15 -4.42 -9.60
C ASP A 281 -2.23 -4.26 -8.52
N CYS A 282 -3.24 -3.48 -8.87
CA CYS A 282 -4.34 -3.20 -7.96
C CYS A 282 -5.10 -4.44 -7.46
N LEU A 283 -5.08 -5.58 -8.17
CA LEU A 283 -5.71 -6.80 -7.65
C LEU A 283 -4.86 -7.39 -6.53
N ASP A 284 -3.55 -7.52 -6.73
CA ASP A 284 -2.62 -7.97 -5.70
C ASP A 284 -2.65 -7.07 -4.46
N ASP A 285 -2.69 -5.75 -4.66
CA ASP A 285 -2.68 -4.75 -3.59
C ASP A 285 -4.01 -4.76 -2.80
N ALA A 286 -5.16 -4.84 -3.49
CA ALA A 286 -6.46 -5.02 -2.83
C ALA A 286 -6.54 -6.36 -2.07
N CYS A 287 -6.01 -7.45 -2.63
CA CYS A 287 -5.94 -8.74 -1.94
C CYS A 287 -5.01 -8.70 -0.71
N ALA A 288 -3.87 -8.02 -0.81
CA ALA A 288 -2.91 -7.89 0.28
C ALA A 288 -3.51 -7.11 1.46
N THR A 289 -4.19 -5.98 1.19
CA THR A 289 -4.85 -5.19 2.23
C THR A 289 -5.97 -5.96 2.92
N MET A 290 -6.77 -6.72 2.17
CA MET A 290 -7.78 -7.61 2.75
C MET A 290 -7.14 -8.70 3.63
N LYS A 291 -6.07 -9.37 3.16
CA LYS A 291 -5.34 -10.36 3.96
C LYS A 291 -4.82 -9.78 5.28
N LEU A 292 -4.26 -8.58 5.24
CA LEU A 292 -3.75 -7.90 6.43
C LEU A 292 -4.86 -7.62 7.45
N VAL A 293 -6.00 -7.10 7.00
CA VAL A 293 -7.17 -6.86 7.88
C VAL A 293 -7.67 -8.16 8.50
N LEU A 294 -7.84 -9.22 7.70
CA LEU A 294 -8.30 -10.52 8.19
C LEU A 294 -7.30 -11.14 9.17
N ALA A 295 -5.99 -10.99 8.93
CA ALA A 295 -4.94 -11.47 9.84
C ALA A 295 -4.96 -10.69 11.17
N LYS A 296 -5.20 -9.38 11.13
CA LYS A 296 -5.33 -8.54 12.32
C LYS A 296 -6.55 -8.92 13.14
N ILE A 297 -7.69 -9.20 12.49
CA ILE A 297 -8.90 -9.71 13.14
C ILE A 297 -8.63 -11.06 13.81
N LYS A 298 -8.05 -12.03 13.08
CA LYS A 298 -7.75 -13.38 13.60
C LYS A 298 -6.80 -13.36 14.80
N ASN A 299 -5.78 -12.50 14.79
CA ASN A 299 -4.81 -12.40 15.88
C ASN A 299 -5.32 -11.59 17.09
N GLY A 300 -6.40 -10.82 16.91
CA GLY A 300 -6.95 -9.89 17.88
C GLY A 300 -6.54 -8.45 17.59
N VAL A 301 -7.54 -7.57 17.50
CA VAL A 301 -7.36 -6.16 17.07
C VAL A 301 -6.42 -5.39 17.98
N ASP A 302 -6.48 -5.62 19.29
CA ASP A 302 -5.67 -4.90 20.29
C ASP A 302 -4.24 -5.43 20.44
N LYS A 303 -3.91 -6.59 19.85
CA LYS A 303 -2.57 -7.16 19.98
C LYS A 303 -1.59 -6.44 19.06
N PRO A 304 -0.37 -6.10 19.53
CA PRO A 304 0.69 -5.60 18.67
C PRO A 304 0.97 -6.65 17.58
N PHE A 305 0.92 -6.22 16.33
CA PHE A 305 1.20 -7.11 15.20
C PHE A 305 2.71 -7.06 14.94
N PRO A 306 3.47 -8.16 15.07
CA PRO A 306 4.90 -8.16 14.84
C PRO A 306 5.18 -7.99 13.35
N LEU A 307 5.36 -6.75 12.91
CA LEU A 307 5.75 -6.40 11.54
C LEU A 307 7.19 -6.82 11.20
N THR A 308 7.99 -7.18 12.22
CA THR A 308 9.40 -7.56 12.10
C THR A 308 9.64 -8.90 11.39
N SER A 309 8.62 -9.74 11.21
CA SER A 309 8.79 -11.09 10.64
C SER A 309 8.47 -11.19 9.14
N VAL A 310 7.93 -10.14 8.52
CA VAL A 310 7.57 -10.17 7.09
C VAL A 310 8.64 -9.43 6.28
N VAL A 311 9.66 -10.19 5.89
CA VAL A 311 10.54 -9.95 4.73
C VAL A 311 11.37 -8.65 4.79
N GLN A 312 12.37 -8.60 5.67
CA GLN A 312 13.61 -7.88 5.33
C GLN A 312 14.41 -8.76 4.38
N GLU A 313 14.14 -8.65 3.07
CA GLU A 313 15.05 -9.22 2.07
C GLU A 313 16.46 -8.64 2.31
N PRO A 314 17.50 -9.49 2.40
CA PRO A 314 18.86 -9.02 2.58
C PRO A 314 19.21 -8.06 1.44
N VAL A 315 19.65 -6.86 1.79
CA VAL A 315 20.07 -5.86 0.82
C VAL A 315 21.35 -6.39 0.17
N SER A 316 21.42 -6.41 -1.17
CA SER A 316 22.62 -6.89 -1.87
C SER A 316 23.85 -6.08 -1.45
N GLU A 317 25.03 -6.70 -1.42
CA GLU A 317 26.29 -6.00 -1.07
C GLU A 317 26.53 -4.76 -1.96
N SER A 318 26.13 -4.82 -3.23
CA SER A 318 26.23 -3.69 -4.16
C SER A 318 25.35 -2.50 -3.78
N GLU A 319 24.18 -2.76 -3.19
CA GLU A 319 23.28 -1.71 -2.69
C GLU A 319 23.74 -1.20 -1.34
N MET A 320 24.35 -2.05 -0.50
CA MET A 320 24.93 -1.63 0.78
C MET A 320 26.20 -0.78 0.61
N ALA A 321 26.85 -0.83 -0.55
CA ALA A 321 27.95 0.07 -0.93
C ALA A 321 27.48 1.47 -1.34
N LYS A 322 26.17 1.79 -1.26
CA LYS A 322 25.62 3.08 -1.64
C LYS A 322 25.06 3.83 -0.42
N LEU A 323 25.18 5.16 -0.45
CA LEU A 323 24.39 6.06 0.39
C LEU A 323 23.35 6.79 -0.47
N PHE A 324 22.12 6.86 0.01
CA PHE A 324 21.05 7.59 -0.67
C PHE A 324 20.95 9.02 -0.15
N ILE A 325 21.14 9.99 -1.03
CA ILE A 325 21.09 11.42 -0.71
C ILE A 325 19.81 12.02 -1.32
N HIS A 326 18.97 12.63 -0.50
CA HIS A 326 17.70 13.21 -0.93
C HIS A 326 17.42 14.57 -0.32
N ARG A 327 16.44 15.28 -0.91
CA ARG A 327 16.12 16.70 -0.63
C ARG A 327 17.24 17.67 -1.03
N ILE A 328 18.03 17.32 -2.05
CA ILE A 328 19.11 18.19 -2.53
C ILE A 328 18.49 19.31 -3.37
N PRO A 329 18.68 20.61 -3.06
CA PRO A 329 18.16 21.69 -3.89
C PRO A 329 18.76 21.67 -5.29
N THR A 330 17.96 21.96 -6.32
CA THR A 330 18.40 22.08 -7.72
C THR A 330 19.39 23.21 -7.96
N THR A 331 19.47 24.18 -7.05
CA THR A 331 20.49 25.23 -7.05
C THR A 331 21.86 24.76 -6.61
N MET A 332 21.96 23.56 -6.02
CA MET A 332 23.20 22.94 -5.59
C MET A 332 23.77 22.08 -6.71
N ASN A 333 25.05 22.27 -7.01
CA ASN A 333 25.75 21.45 -7.98
C ASN A 333 26.06 20.05 -7.42
N ILE A 334 26.09 19.03 -8.27
CA ILE A 334 26.27 17.64 -7.86
C ILE A 334 27.66 17.40 -7.26
N GLU A 335 28.69 18.09 -7.75
CA GLU A 335 30.04 17.99 -7.19
C GLU A 335 30.14 18.57 -5.77
N ALA A 336 29.25 19.48 -5.37
CA ALA A 336 29.22 20.01 -4.01
C ALA A 336 28.86 18.94 -2.97
N LEU A 337 28.32 17.79 -3.38
CA LEU A 337 28.06 16.67 -2.48
C LEU A 337 29.35 16.04 -1.94
N HIS A 338 30.50 16.21 -2.62
CA HIS A 338 31.81 15.80 -2.10
C HIS A 338 32.27 16.61 -0.89
N GLU A 339 31.74 17.83 -0.71
CA GLU A 339 32.00 18.64 0.49
C GLU A 339 31.13 18.19 1.68
N ILE A 340 30.04 17.46 1.41
CA ILE A 340 29.05 17.04 2.41
C ILE A 340 29.31 15.62 2.90
N VAL A 341 29.52 14.69 1.96
CA VAL A 341 29.73 13.28 2.27
C VAL A 341 31.24 13.01 2.26
N PRO A 342 31.83 12.55 3.38
CA PRO A 342 33.24 12.23 3.41
C PRO A 342 33.55 10.95 2.64
N GLY A 343 34.77 10.85 2.09
CA GLY A 343 35.28 9.66 1.43
C GLY A 343 35.30 9.78 -0.10
N ASP A 344 35.78 8.72 -0.74
CA ASP A 344 35.86 8.60 -2.20
C ASP A 344 34.64 7.83 -2.71
N PHE A 345 33.85 8.46 -3.58
CA PHE A 345 32.63 7.89 -4.13
C PHE A 345 32.32 8.48 -5.49
N THR A 346 31.52 7.76 -6.26
CA THR A 346 30.93 8.27 -7.51
C THR A 346 29.49 8.66 -7.28
N ILE A 347 29.01 9.70 -7.98
CA ILE A 347 27.64 10.19 -7.81
C ILE A 347 26.80 9.78 -9.00
N GLU A 348 25.70 9.09 -8.72
CA GLU A 348 24.67 8.77 -9.70
C GLU A 348 23.41 9.58 -9.40
N ARG A 349 23.05 10.52 -10.28
CA ARG A 349 21.82 11.30 -10.14
C ARG A 349 20.62 10.39 -10.41
N LYS A 350 19.67 10.37 -9.48
CA LYS A 350 18.42 9.66 -9.70
C LYS A 350 17.48 10.54 -10.55
N PRO A 351 16.91 10.03 -11.66
CA PRO A 351 15.90 10.76 -12.41
C PRO A 351 14.74 11.13 -11.48
N SER A 352 14.31 12.39 -11.56
CA SER A 352 13.19 12.89 -10.75
C SER A 352 11.90 12.27 -11.26
N ARG A 353 10.96 11.94 -10.36
CA ARG A 353 9.59 11.59 -10.73
C ARG A 353 8.75 12.81 -11.15
N ASN A 354 9.28 14.03 -11.01
CA ASN A 354 8.65 15.30 -11.40
C ASN A 354 9.74 16.30 -11.86
N ASP A 355 9.80 16.66 -13.15
CA ASP A 355 10.78 17.61 -13.71
C ASP A 355 10.55 19.09 -13.31
N GLN A 356 9.68 19.34 -12.32
CA GLN A 356 9.36 20.68 -11.79
C GLN A 356 9.71 20.86 -10.31
N GLY A 357 10.38 19.88 -9.68
CA GLY A 357 10.78 19.97 -8.27
C GLY A 357 11.99 20.89 -8.08
N ASP A 358 11.94 21.75 -7.06
CA ASP A 358 13.08 22.55 -6.59
C ASP A 358 14.22 21.69 -6.01
N LYS A 359 14.04 20.36 -5.95
CA LYS A 359 14.96 19.39 -5.34
C LYS A 359 15.13 18.12 -6.19
N TYR A 360 16.30 17.49 -6.07
CA TYR A 360 16.64 16.20 -6.66
C TYR A 360 17.19 15.19 -5.63
N SER A 361 17.47 13.97 -6.08
CA SER A 361 18.09 12.90 -5.27
C SER A 361 19.23 12.24 -6.03
N ALA A 362 20.18 11.65 -5.32
CA ALA A 362 21.35 10.99 -5.90
C ALA A 362 21.79 9.80 -5.02
N PHE A 363 22.59 8.91 -5.60
CA PHE A 363 23.34 7.90 -4.88
C PHE A 363 24.81 8.28 -4.84
N ALA A 364 25.42 8.20 -3.66
CA ALA A 364 26.87 8.16 -3.50
C ALA A 364 27.28 6.69 -3.47
N ILE A 365 28.05 6.25 -4.47
CA ILE A 365 28.44 4.86 -4.69
C ILE A 365 29.89 4.71 -4.28
N PHE A 366 30.12 3.97 -3.21
CA PHE A 366 31.44 3.65 -2.66
C PHE A 366 31.93 2.32 -3.23
N LYS A 367 33.22 2.05 -3.03
CA LYS A 367 33.85 0.80 -3.48
C LYS A 367 33.23 -0.44 -2.82
N ASN A 368 32.78 -0.31 -1.58
CA ASN A 368 32.21 -1.40 -0.79
C ASN A 368 31.33 -0.87 0.36
N GLN A 369 30.58 -1.77 0.99
CA GLN A 369 29.72 -1.47 2.14
C GLN A 369 30.46 -0.82 3.31
N ARG A 370 31.70 -1.22 3.58
CA ARG A 370 32.44 -0.71 4.75
C ARG A 370 32.77 0.78 4.56
N GLU A 371 33.24 1.17 3.38
CA GLU A 371 33.51 2.57 3.06
C GLU A 371 32.23 3.42 3.10
N ALA A 372 31.10 2.90 2.60
CA ALA A 372 29.82 3.59 2.70
C ALA A 372 29.37 3.79 4.16
N HIS A 373 29.53 2.77 5.00
CA HIS A 373 29.20 2.83 6.42
C HIS A 373 30.13 3.79 7.19
N ASP A 374 31.43 3.72 6.95
CA ASP A 374 32.42 4.61 7.58
C ASP A 374 32.16 6.06 7.17
N ALA A 375 31.82 6.31 5.89
CA ALA A 375 31.40 7.62 5.42
C ALA A 375 30.15 8.11 6.16
N TYR A 376 29.15 7.25 6.33
CA TYR A 376 27.92 7.60 7.04
C TYR A 376 28.12 7.87 8.53
N GLU A 377 28.91 7.05 9.24
CA GLU A 377 29.21 7.24 10.66
C GLU A 377 29.91 8.58 10.90
N ASN A 378 30.84 8.96 10.01
CA ASN A 378 31.57 10.21 10.08
C ASN A 378 30.77 11.46 9.63
N LEU A 379 29.57 11.29 9.08
CA LEU A 379 28.69 12.42 8.79
C LEU A 379 28.24 13.12 10.06
N GLN A 380 28.46 14.44 10.11
CA GLN A 380 27.93 15.32 11.15
C GLN A 380 26.49 15.72 10.79
N GLY A 381 25.53 15.22 11.57
CA GLY A 381 24.13 15.51 11.33
C GLY A 381 23.21 14.89 12.37
N SER A 382 21.96 15.35 12.43
CA SER A 382 20.95 14.79 13.33
C SER A 382 20.46 13.46 12.78
N GLN A 383 20.65 12.39 13.54
CA GLN A 383 20.25 11.03 13.16
C GLN A 383 18.75 10.79 13.37
N SER A 384 18.14 10.04 12.45
CA SER A 384 16.76 9.58 12.47
C SER A 384 16.63 8.25 11.71
N LYS A 385 15.41 7.69 11.63
CA LYS A 385 15.10 6.50 10.81
C LYS A 385 14.11 6.85 9.70
N ASP A 386 14.24 6.20 8.54
CA ASP A 386 13.31 6.33 7.40
C ASP A 386 12.04 5.48 7.58
N SER A 387 11.14 5.51 6.59
CA SER A 387 9.88 4.75 6.60
C SER A 387 10.06 3.22 6.60
N ASN A 388 11.26 2.74 6.29
CA ASN A 388 11.62 1.32 6.34
C ASN A 388 12.48 0.99 7.58
N GLY A 389 12.72 1.94 8.49
CA GLY A 389 13.54 1.76 9.67
C GLY A 389 15.05 1.87 9.43
N ARG A 390 15.50 2.34 8.26
CA ARG A 390 16.93 2.54 7.93
C ARG A 390 17.45 3.83 8.54
N LEU A 391 18.72 3.85 8.92
CA LEU A 391 19.36 5.01 9.51
C LEU A 391 19.56 6.12 8.46
N GLN A 392 19.21 7.35 8.82
CA GLN A 392 19.49 8.55 8.02
C GLN A 392 19.92 9.73 8.89
N LYS A 393 20.79 10.60 8.37
CA LYS A 393 21.24 11.85 9.00
C LYS A 393 20.82 13.05 8.18
N ILE A 394 20.34 14.09 8.86
CA ILE A 394 20.12 15.41 8.25
C ILE A 394 21.40 16.22 8.45
N VAL A 395 22.04 16.59 7.33
CA VAL A 395 23.30 17.33 7.29
C VAL A 395 22.99 18.73 6.81
N THR A 396 23.35 19.74 7.61
CA THR A 396 23.21 21.14 7.24
C THR A 396 24.58 21.71 6.92
N CYS A 397 24.78 22.17 5.70
CA CYS A 397 26.02 22.76 5.22
C CYS A 397 25.79 24.21 4.82
N ARG A 398 26.82 25.04 4.96
CA ARG A 398 26.82 26.42 4.47
C ARG A 398 27.64 26.44 3.19
N LEU A 399 26.97 26.71 2.07
CA LEU A 399 27.61 26.82 0.76
C LEU A 399 28.58 28.00 0.72
N SER A 400 29.53 27.96 -0.20
CA SER A 400 30.46 29.06 -0.51
C SER A 400 29.75 30.37 -0.86
N THR A 401 28.49 30.29 -1.30
CA THR A 401 27.58 31.41 -1.57
C THR A 401 26.96 32.02 -0.31
N GLY A 402 27.23 31.48 0.89
CA GLY A 402 26.71 31.92 2.18
C GLY A 402 25.34 31.34 2.55
N MET A 403 24.68 30.62 1.65
CA MET A 403 23.38 29.96 1.86
C MET A 403 23.52 28.67 2.69
N SER A 404 22.64 28.47 3.66
CA SER A 404 22.54 27.22 4.42
C SER A 404 21.59 26.24 3.72
N VAL A 405 22.06 25.03 3.44
CA VAL A 405 21.31 23.96 2.80
C VAL A 405 21.31 22.72 3.68
N SER A 406 20.15 22.11 3.86
CA SER A 406 20.00 20.84 4.57
C SER A 406 19.70 19.71 3.59
N VAL A 407 20.52 18.66 3.61
CA VAL A 407 20.33 17.43 2.82
C VAL A 407 20.16 16.23 3.75
N CYS A 408 19.42 15.21 3.28
CA CYS A 408 19.27 13.97 4.01
C CYS A 408 20.15 12.89 3.37
N VAL A 409 21.01 12.25 4.17
CA VAL A 409 21.83 11.12 3.74
C VAL A 409 21.37 9.87 4.49
N ARG A 410 21.12 8.78 3.77
CA ARG A 410 20.54 7.55 4.31
C ARG A 410 21.39 6.33 3.96
N GLU A 411 21.61 5.45 4.93
CA GLU A 411 22.21 4.15 4.69
C GLU A 411 21.24 3.19 4.00
N MET A 412 21.78 2.31 3.17
CA MET A 412 20.98 1.32 2.45
C MET A 412 20.77 0.03 3.25
N GLY A 413 21.61 -0.24 4.26
CA GLY A 413 21.51 -1.38 5.19
C GLY A 413 20.52 -1.17 6.34
N PHE A 414 20.24 -2.25 7.07
CA PHE A 414 19.43 -2.22 8.30
C PHE A 414 20.32 -2.36 9.54
N ASP A 415 19.94 -1.69 10.63
CA ASP A 415 20.66 -1.58 11.92
C ASP A 415 21.23 -2.93 12.45
N ASP A 416 20.47 -4.02 12.35
CA ASP A 416 20.91 -5.35 12.82
C ASP A 416 21.98 -6.02 11.94
N GLN A 417 22.15 -5.60 10.69
CA GLN A 417 23.19 -6.15 9.79
C GLN A 417 24.58 -5.56 10.08
N HIS A 418 24.66 -4.43 10.81
CA HIS A 418 25.92 -3.73 11.11
C HIS A 418 26.58 -4.18 12.42
N LYS A 419 25.85 -4.85 13.32
CA LYS A 419 26.40 -5.42 14.57
C LYS A 419 27.50 -6.48 14.36
N LYS A 420 27.75 -6.90 13.12
CA LYS A 420 28.81 -7.86 12.73
C LYS A 420 30.12 -7.20 12.25
N LEU A 421 30.22 -5.88 12.17
CA LEU A 421 31.43 -5.19 11.72
C LEU A 421 32.31 -4.75 12.91
N PRO A 422 33.56 -5.24 13.03
CA PRO A 422 34.45 -4.86 14.12
C PRO A 422 34.90 -3.40 13.98
N ARG A 423 34.73 -2.60 15.05
CA ARG A 423 35.26 -1.23 15.16
C ARG A 423 36.76 -1.28 15.42
N LYS A 424 37.55 -0.61 14.59
CA LYS A 424 38.98 -0.41 14.82
C LYS A 424 39.16 0.63 15.94
N ARG A 425 39.70 0.22 17.09
CA ARG A 425 40.39 1.12 18.03
C ARG A 425 41.76 0.52 18.35
N ASP A 426 42.75 1.35 18.06
CA ASP A 426 44.10 1.47 18.62
C ASP A 426 44.85 0.19 19.03
N LEU A 427 45.90 -0.11 18.26
CA LEU A 427 46.97 -1.03 18.65
C LEU A 427 47.77 -0.42 19.81
N PRO A 428 48.28 -1.28 20.70
CA PRO A 428 49.69 -1.27 21.02
C PRO A 428 50.39 -2.53 20.52
N GLU A 429 51.69 -2.37 20.34
CA GLU A 429 52.64 -3.24 19.66
C GLU A 429 52.89 -4.59 20.35
N ASP A 430 53.38 -5.50 19.50
CA ASP A 430 54.19 -6.68 19.75
C ASP A 430 53.60 -7.81 20.63
N GLU A 431 53.20 -8.89 19.96
CA GLU A 431 53.68 -10.23 20.31
C GLU A 431 53.42 -11.19 19.13
N THR A 432 54.49 -11.82 18.66
CA THR A 432 54.52 -12.87 17.65
C THR A 432 53.67 -14.07 18.08
N VAL A 433 52.63 -14.43 17.33
CA VAL A 433 51.95 -15.73 17.50
C VAL A 433 51.54 -16.34 16.16
N ASP A 434 51.88 -17.61 16.05
CA ASP A 434 51.70 -18.56 14.94
C ASP A 434 50.34 -18.54 14.23
N VAL A 435 50.40 -18.77 12.92
CA VAL A 435 49.26 -19.08 12.05
C VAL A 435 48.77 -20.51 12.32
N PRO A 436 47.51 -20.75 12.75
CA PRO A 436 46.90 -22.07 12.70
C PRO A 436 46.10 -22.28 11.42
N GLU A 437 46.24 -23.48 10.88
CA GLU A 437 45.64 -23.99 9.65
C GLU A 437 44.09 -23.93 9.60
N ASN A 438 43.59 -23.81 8.37
CA ASN A 438 42.19 -23.91 7.96
C ASN A 438 41.43 -25.10 8.60
N LYS A 439 40.53 -24.82 9.56
CA LYS A 439 39.45 -25.74 9.94
C LYS A 439 38.29 -25.63 8.94
N LYS A 440 38.03 -26.72 8.23
CA LYS A 440 36.76 -26.97 7.54
C LYS A 440 35.60 -26.78 8.51
N VAL A 441 34.67 -25.87 8.21
CA VAL A 441 33.39 -25.77 8.91
C VAL A 441 32.58 -27.02 8.57
N LYS A 442 32.41 -27.92 9.53
CA LYS A 442 31.40 -28.99 9.50
C LYS A 442 30.10 -28.41 10.06
N MET A 443 29.00 -28.57 9.33
CA MET A 443 27.66 -28.32 9.85
C MET A 443 27.36 -29.28 11.01
N ASP A 444 26.62 -28.79 12.00
CA ASP A 444 26.24 -29.54 13.19
C ASP A 444 25.33 -30.74 12.80
N PRO A 445 25.70 -32.00 13.14
CA PRO A 445 24.92 -33.19 12.83
C PRO A 445 23.48 -33.16 13.37
N GLU A 446 23.20 -32.37 14.42
CA GLU A 446 21.84 -32.23 14.96
C GLU A 446 20.93 -31.39 14.06
N VAL A 447 21.49 -30.42 13.34
CA VAL A 447 20.75 -29.55 12.41
C VAL A 447 20.38 -30.31 11.13
N GLU A 448 21.31 -31.11 10.59
CA GLU A 448 21.06 -31.97 9.42
C GLU A 448 19.99 -33.03 9.72
N LYS A 449 20.00 -33.60 10.93
CA LYS A 449 18.98 -34.55 11.40
C LYS A 449 17.61 -33.89 11.61
N GLY A 450 17.57 -32.59 11.94
CA GLY A 450 16.35 -31.79 12.02
C GLY A 450 15.67 -31.63 10.66
N TYR A 451 16.44 -31.24 9.64
CA TYR A 451 15.94 -31.09 8.27
C TYR A 451 15.45 -32.41 7.66
N LEU A 452 16.15 -33.52 7.91
CA LEU A 452 15.73 -34.85 7.44
C LEU A 452 14.37 -35.27 8.02
N LYS A 453 14.12 -35.00 9.31
CA LYS A 453 12.82 -35.30 9.95
C LYS A 453 11.69 -34.44 9.39
N GLU A 454 11.97 -33.17 9.08
CA GLU A 454 10.98 -32.26 8.51
C GLU A 454 10.63 -32.67 7.07
N ILE A 455 11.61 -33.10 6.28
CA ILE A 455 11.40 -33.66 4.93
C ILE A 455 10.60 -34.97 4.99
N GLU A 456 10.88 -35.86 5.95
CA GLU A 456 10.11 -37.10 6.13
C GLU A 456 8.65 -36.81 6.54
N ALA A 457 8.42 -35.83 7.42
CA ALA A 457 7.07 -35.43 7.82
C ALA A 457 6.28 -34.84 6.64
N LEU A 458 6.91 -34.00 5.81
CA LEU A 458 6.29 -33.42 4.62
C LEU A 458 5.97 -34.49 3.56
N ASN A 459 6.86 -35.47 3.37
CA ASN A 459 6.61 -36.60 2.46
C ASN A 459 5.45 -37.48 2.92
N GLN A 460 5.29 -37.67 4.24
CA GLN A 460 4.17 -38.41 4.81
C GLN A 460 2.84 -37.66 4.61
N GLN A 461 2.80 -36.34 4.85
CA GLN A 461 1.63 -35.51 4.57
C GLN A 461 1.23 -35.55 3.10
N LEU A 462 2.22 -35.46 2.19
CA LEU A 462 1.95 -35.53 0.74
C LEU A 462 1.31 -36.87 0.35
N LYS A 463 1.75 -37.98 0.97
CA LYS A 463 1.21 -39.31 0.71
C LYS A 463 -0.23 -39.47 1.19
N GLU A 464 -0.57 -38.86 2.32
CA GLU A 464 -1.94 -38.83 2.87
C GLU A 464 -2.86 -37.99 1.99
N SER A 465 -2.43 -36.82 1.54
CA SER A 465 -3.21 -35.98 0.61
C SER A 465 -3.45 -36.66 -0.74
N LEU A 466 -2.47 -37.41 -1.27
CA LEU A 466 -2.65 -38.18 -2.50
C LEU A 466 -3.69 -39.30 -2.33
N ALA A 467 -3.70 -39.99 -1.19
CA ALA A 467 -4.71 -41.01 -0.90
C ALA A 467 -6.12 -40.42 -0.77
N GLU A 468 -6.24 -39.21 -0.21
CA GLU A 468 -7.51 -38.49 -0.10
C GLU A 468 -8.04 -38.05 -1.48
N ILE A 469 -7.16 -37.57 -2.36
CA ILE A 469 -7.50 -37.24 -3.76
C ILE A 469 -8.02 -38.47 -4.49
N ASP A 470 -7.37 -39.63 -4.33
CA ASP A 470 -7.81 -40.87 -4.97
C ASP A 470 -9.16 -41.36 -4.41
N SER A 471 -9.42 -41.16 -3.11
CA SER A 471 -10.73 -41.43 -2.50
C SER A 471 -11.83 -40.54 -3.09
N LEU A 472 -11.57 -39.25 -3.25
CA LEU A 472 -12.51 -38.29 -3.83
C LEU A 472 -12.79 -38.57 -5.31
N ARG A 473 -11.77 -38.98 -6.08
CA ARG A 473 -11.93 -39.42 -7.47
C ARG A 473 -12.86 -40.64 -7.58
N GLU A 474 -12.78 -41.57 -6.64
CA GLU A 474 -13.64 -42.75 -6.59
C GLU A 474 -15.08 -42.40 -6.17
N GLN A 475 -15.26 -41.39 -5.32
CA GLN A 475 -16.60 -40.85 -5.00
C GLN A 475 -17.22 -40.13 -6.20
N LEU A 476 -16.43 -39.38 -6.96
CA LEU A 476 -16.88 -38.66 -8.15
C LEU A 476 -17.35 -39.62 -9.26
N ARG A 477 -16.72 -40.80 -9.37
CA ARG A 477 -17.14 -41.88 -10.30
C ARG A 477 -18.50 -42.49 -9.98
N LYS A 478 -19.00 -42.31 -8.75
CA LYS A 478 -20.29 -42.85 -8.29
C LYS A 478 -21.45 -41.85 -8.42
N VAL A 479 -21.19 -40.64 -8.92
CA VAL A 479 -22.21 -39.63 -9.15
C VAL A 479 -22.86 -39.85 -10.53
N ASP A 480 -24.18 -40.03 -10.53
CA ASP A 480 -25.01 -40.40 -11.69
C ASP A 480 -24.95 -39.33 -12.81
N PRO A 481 -24.59 -39.70 -14.06
CA PRO A 481 -24.34 -38.73 -15.14
C PRO A 481 -25.56 -37.99 -15.71
N GLU A 482 -26.77 -38.16 -15.19
CA GLU A 482 -27.96 -37.41 -15.65
C GLU A 482 -28.15 -36.00 -15.03
N ILE A 483 -27.31 -35.58 -14.07
CA ILE A 483 -27.50 -34.30 -13.34
C ILE A 483 -26.69 -33.11 -13.90
N LEU A 484 -25.93 -33.26 -14.99
CA LEU A 484 -25.03 -32.19 -15.45
C LEU A 484 -25.40 -31.62 -16.84
N LYS A 485 -26.09 -30.48 -16.82
CA LYS A 485 -26.35 -29.65 -18.01
C LYS A 485 -25.04 -29.12 -18.60
N ASP A 486 -25.02 -29.10 -19.93
CA ASP A 486 -23.98 -28.80 -20.93
C ASP A 486 -22.97 -27.64 -20.67
N ALA A 487 -23.20 -26.79 -19.67
CA ALA A 487 -22.27 -25.70 -19.29
C ALA A 487 -21.15 -26.16 -18.36
N HIS A 488 -21.46 -27.04 -17.39
CA HIS A 488 -20.46 -27.50 -16.42
C HIS A 488 -19.49 -28.52 -17.03
N LEU A 489 -19.92 -29.29 -18.04
CA LEU A 489 -19.06 -30.27 -18.71
C LEU A 489 -17.90 -29.59 -19.45
N LYS A 490 -18.16 -28.47 -20.13
CA LYS A 490 -17.13 -27.67 -20.82
C LYS A 490 -16.14 -27.02 -19.85
N GLU A 491 -16.63 -26.61 -18.69
CA GLU A 491 -15.77 -26.02 -17.65
C GLU A 491 -14.90 -27.09 -16.98
N ILE A 492 -15.44 -28.28 -16.75
CA ILE A 492 -14.68 -29.44 -16.26
C ILE A 492 -13.63 -29.89 -17.28
N GLU A 493 -13.95 -29.93 -18.58
CA GLU A 493 -13.00 -30.26 -19.64
C GLU A 493 -11.87 -29.22 -19.74
N ALA A 494 -12.20 -27.93 -19.66
CA ALA A 494 -11.20 -26.85 -19.65
C ALA A 494 -10.28 -26.92 -18.42
N LEU A 495 -10.82 -27.25 -17.25
CA LEU A 495 -10.04 -27.44 -16.03
C LEU A 495 -9.13 -28.67 -16.11
N ASN A 496 -9.62 -29.80 -16.63
CA ASN A 496 -8.81 -31.00 -16.85
C ASN A 496 -7.66 -30.76 -17.82
N GLN A 497 -7.87 -29.92 -18.84
CA GLN A 497 -6.81 -29.57 -19.80
C GLN A 497 -5.72 -28.71 -19.15
N ARG A 498 -6.09 -27.69 -18.34
CA ARG A 498 -5.12 -26.89 -17.57
C ARG A 498 -4.37 -27.71 -16.53
N LEU A 499 -5.03 -28.68 -15.90
CA LEU A 499 -4.39 -29.59 -14.94
C LEU A 499 -3.29 -30.40 -15.64
N LYS A 500 -3.58 -30.93 -16.84
CA LYS A 500 -2.62 -31.71 -17.64
C LYS A 500 -1.42 -30.87 -18.10
N GLU A 501 -1.64 -29.60 -18.45
CA GLU A 501 -0.55 -28.66 -18.77
C GLU A 501 0.34 -28.39 -17.55
N SER A 502 -0.26 -28.21 -16.38
CA SER A 502 0.46 -28.00 -15.12
C SER A 502 1.27 -29.23 -14.69
N GLU A 503 0.74 -30.45 -14.89
CA GLU A 503 1.46 -31.69 -14.62
C GLU A 503 2.71 -31.85 -15.51
N LEU A 504 2.62 -31.45 -16.78
CA LEU A 504 3.77 -31.44 -17.70
C LEU A 504 4.83 -30.43 -17.28
N GLU A 505 4.43 -29.25 -16.81
CA GLU A 505 5.35 -28.22 -16.33
C GLU A 505 6.07 -28.66 -15.04
N ILE A 506 5.35 -29.31 -14.12
CA ILE A 506 5.93 -29.90 -12.91
C ILE A 506 6.96 -30.97 -13.26
N GLU A 507 6.67 -31.85 -14.23
CA GLU A 507 7.62 -32.90 -14.62
C GLU A 507 8.87 -32.31 -15.31
N SER A 508 8.72 -31.23 -16.09
CA SER A 508 9.84 -30.45 -16.63
C SER A 508 10.73 -29.88 -15.51
N PHE A 509 10.14 -29.27 -14.48
CA PHE A 509 10.90 -28.77 -13.33
C PHE A 509 11.59 -29.88 -12.54
N ARG A 510 10.94 -31.04 -12.36
CA ARG A 510 11.56 -32.21 -11.73
C ARG A 510 12.78 -32.70 -12.51
N GLU A 511 12.71 -32.70 -13.84
CA GLU A 511 13.85 -33.07 -14.67
C GLU A 511 15.01 -32.07 -14.56
N GLN A 512 14.72 -30.77 -14.49
CA GLN A 512 15.72 -29.74 -14.26
C GLN A 512 16.39 -29.89 -12.88
N THR A 513 15.62 -30.20 -11.84
CA THR A 513 16.16 -30.46 -10.50
C THR A 513 17.06 -31.70 -10.51
N ARG A 514 16.64 -32.80 -11.16
CA ARG A 514 17.48 -34.00 -11.32
C ARG A 514 18.81 -33.70 -12.02
N LYS A 515 18.82 -32.83 -13.04
CA LYS A 515 20.05 -32.39 -13.71
C LYS A 515 20.96 -31.58 -12.78
N LYS A 516 20.41 -30.63 -12.02
CA LYS A 516 21.16 -29.84 -11.05
C LYS A 516 21.73 -30.69 -9.91
N ASP A 517 20.99 -31.68 -9.42
CA ASP A 517 21.47 -32.60 -8.39
C ASP A 517 22.62 -33.47 -8.91
N PHE A 518 22.57 -33.89 -10.17
CA PHE A 518 23.67 -34.59 -10.82
C PHE A 518 24.93 -33.73 -10.96
N GLU A 519 24.78 -32.45 -11.34
CA GLU A 519 25.88 -31.49 -11.41
C GLU A 519 26.52 -31.25 -10.03
N LEU A 520 25.69 -31.05 -9.00
CA LEU A 520 26.13 -30.96 -7.60
C LEU A 520 26.90 -32.21 -7.15
N GLY A 521 26.42 -33.40 -7.52
CA GLY A 521 27.12 -34.66 -7.25
C GLY A 521 28.51 -34.74 -7.89
N ASN A 522 28.65 -34.24 -9.12
CA ASN A 522 29.95 -34.20 -9.81
C ASN A 522 30.91 -33.17 -9.18
N LEU A 523 30.40 -32.01 -8.78
CA LEU A 523 31.17 -31.01 -8.03
C LEU A 523 31.68 -31.59 -6.70
N HIS A 524 30.84 -32.31 -5.95
CA HIS A 524 31.25 -32.96 -4.71
C HIS A 524 32.35 -34.02 -4.92
N LYS A 525 32.29 -34.79 -6.01
CA LYS A 525 33.35 -35.76 -6.38
C LYS A 525 34.66 -35.05 -6.73
N MET A 526 34.59 -33.94 -7.48
CA MET A 526 35.77 -33.15 -7.84
C MET A 526 36.44 -32.52 -6.61
N ILE A 527 35.64 -31.94 -5.70
CA ILE A 527 36.11 -31.41 -4.42
C ILE A 527 36.76 -32.51 -3.57
N SER A 528 36.19 -33.72 -3.55
CA SER A 528 36.77 -34.86 -2.80
C SER A 528 38.11 -35.32 -3.39
N SER A 529 38.22 -35.36 -4.72
CA SER A 529 39.48 -35.69 -5.41
C SER A 529 40.58 -34.65 -5.13
N LEU A 530 40.23 -33.36 -5.16
CA LEU A 530 41.14 -32.27 -4.80
C LEU A 530 41.61 -32.40 -3.34
N HIS A 531 40.72 -32.70 -2.40
CA HIS A 531 41.11 -32.95 -1.01
C HIS A 531 42.08 -34.14 -0.87
N GLN A 532 41.89 -35.23 -1.61
CA GLN A 532 42.83 -36.36 -1.62
C GLN A 532 44.19 -36.00 -2.23
N GLN A 533 44.22 -35.19 -3.29
CA GLN A 533 45.47 -34.73 -3.90
C GLN A 533 46.25 -33.80 -2.97
N VAL A 534 45.57 -32.91 -2.25
CA VAL A 534 46.18 -32.05 -1.23
C VAL A 534 46.76 -32.90 -0.09
N ALA A 535 46.00 -33.88 0.41
CA ALA A 535 46.47 -34.79 1.46
C ALA A 535 47.69 -35.64 1.05
N ARG A 536 47.79 -36.02 -0.24
CA ARG A 536 48.96 -36.74 -0.79
C ARG A 536 50.18 -35.85 -0.99
N LYS A 537 50.00 -34.54 -1.20
CA LYS A 537 51.11 -33.58 -1.30
C LYS A 537 51.67 -33.23 0.09
N THR A 538 50.85 -33.25 1.13
CA THR A 538 51.26 -32.99 2.52
C THR A 538 51.86 -34.22 3.22
N SER A 539 51.71 -35.43 2.66
CA SER A 539 52.21 -36.68 3.26
C SER A 539 53.55 -37.20 2.70
N LYS A 540 54.26 -36.44 1.84
CA LYS A 540 55.62 -36.82 1.45
C LYS A 540 56.55 -36.72 2.69
N PRO A 541 57.23 -37.80 3.09
CA PRO A 541 58.14 -37.75 4.23
C PRO A 541 59.34 -36.88 3.91
N ARG A 542 59.67 -35.94 4.81
CA ARG A 542 61.02 -35.37 4.91
C ARG A 542 61.98 -36.54 5.16
N THR A 543 62.66 -36.98 4.12
CA THR A 543 63.83 -37.87 4.24
C THR A 543 64.87 -37.15 5.09
N LYS A 544 65.07 -37.62 6.32
CA LYS A 544 66.26 -37.38 7.13
C LYS A 544 67.40 -38.21 6.56
N LYS A 545 68.28 -37.58 5.79
CA LYS A 545 69.76 -37.58 5.87
C LYS A 545 70.34 -37.08 4.57
#